data_AF-A0AAD6S808-F1
#
_entry.id   AF-A0AAD6S808-F1
#
_cell.length_a   1.000
_cell.length_b   1.000
_cell.length_c   1.000
_cell.angle_alpha   90.00
_cell.angle_beta   90.00
_cell.angle_gamma   90.00
#
_symmetry.space_group_name_H-M   'P 1'
#
loop_
_entity.id
_entity.type
_entity.pdbx_description
1 polymer ?
#
loop_
_entity_poly.entity_id
_entity_poly.type
_entity_poly.pdbx_seq_one_letter_code
_entity_poly.pdbx_strand_id
1 'polypeptide(L)'
;ISFRGNIVVPQASSGDTRVYYQNADNSIGELAVSGPFTSGHVYFSTVRIPAAEVLPGTPIATAVLGDNFAELHVFFVSPAHVLSEWIWSAAAVAWRGGPTCSDCITVNGFVVQPGSQVLYATANNAPSSPALLRVAFVSSGAPNTLSEVDFTTAHGWQLAQLGAT
;
A
#
# COMPACT_ATOMS: atom_id res chain seq x y z
N ILE A 1 21.52 4.97 -5.69
CA ILE A 1 20.42 4.19 -5.09
C ILE A 1 20.22 2.97 -6.00
N SER A 2 20.24 1.75 -5.46
CA SER A 2 20.06 0.50 -6.23
C SER A 2 18.69 -0.08 -5.91
N PHE A 3 17.87 -0.27 -6.95
CA PHE A 3 16.45 -0.64 -6.84
C PHE A 3 16.26 -2.08 -7.36
N ARG A 4 15.43 -2.89 -6.69
CA ARG A 4 15.19 -4.29 -7.11
C ARG A 4 13.82 -4.57 -7.74
N GLY A 5 13.17 -3.52 -8.24
CA GLY A 5 11.92 -3.67 -9.00
C GLY A 5 10.71 -3.71 -8.08
N ASN A 6 9.57 -3.36 -8.66
CA ASN A 6 8.33 -2.91 -8.05
C ASN A 6 8.41 -1.51 -7.43
N ILE A 7 7.67 -0.60 -8.07
CA ILE A 7 7.59 0.82 -7.79
C ILE A 7 6.13 1.24 -7.86
N VAL A 8 5.73 2.14 -6.98
CA VAL A 8 4.43 2.81 -7.04
C VAL A 8 4.60 4.27 -6.69
N VAL A 9 3.84 5.12 -7.40
CA VAL A 9 4.01 6.58 -7.35
C VAL A 9 2.65 7.24 -7.15
N PRO A 10 2.18 7.41 -5.90
CA PRO A 10 1.02 8.24 -5.65
C PRO A 10 1.40 9.73 -5.74
N GLN A 11 0.52 10.52 -6.35
CA GLN A 11 0.67 11.96 -6.47
C GLN A 11 -0.55 12.66 -5.87
N ALA A 12 -0.31 13.65 -5.04
CA ALA A 12 -1.34 14.50 -4.46
C ALA A 12 -1.78 15.59 -5.45
N SER A 13 -2.97 16.15 -5.24
CA SER A 13 -3.49 17.28 -6.00
C SER A 13 -2.63 18.55 -5.91
N SER A 14 -1.85 18.71 -4.83
CA SER A 14 -0.81 19.76 -4.69
C SER A 14 0.42 19.57 -5.59
N GLY A 15 0.57 18.41 -6.24
CA GLY A 15 1.75 18.02 -7.00
C GLY A 15 2.86 17.36 -6.17
N ASP A 16 2.69 17.27 -4.84
CA ASP A 16 3.56 16.44 -4.01
C ASP A 16 3.48 14.98 -4.48
N THR A 17 4.64 14.40 -4.82
CA THR A 17 4.73 13.07 -5.40
C THR A 17 5.60 12.20 -4.49
N ARG A 18 5.05 11.07 -4.06
CA ARG A 18 5.79 10.06 -3.30
C ARG A 18 6.12 8.89 -4.20
N VAL A 19 7.28 8.29 -3.98
CA VAL A 19 7.75 7.12 -4.72
C VAL A 19 8.09 6.04 -3.72
N TYR A 20 7.36 4.93 -3.76
CA TYR A 20 7.66 3.75 -2.96
C TYR A 20 8.27 2.67 -3.82
N TYR A 21 9.32 2.05 -3.31
CA TYR A 21 10.10 1.09 -4.07
C TYR A 21 10.82 0.11 -3.13
N GLN A 22 11.12 -1.09 -3.63
CA GLN A 22 11.93 -2.03 -2.88
C GLN A 22 13.43 -1.77 -3.06
N ASN A 23 14.12 -1.53 -1.95
CA ASN A 23 15.57 -1.43 -1.86
C ASN A 23 16.25 -2.79 -2.11
N ALA A 24 17.55 -2.78 -2.40
CA ALA A 24 18.32 -4.00 -2.58
C ALA A 24 18.40 -4.91 -1.33
N ASP A 25 18.19 -4.35 -0.14
CA ASP A 25 18.09 -5.09 1.14
C ASP A 25 16.67 -5.61 1.43
N ASN A 26 15.74 -5.44 0.48
CA ASN A 26 14.32 -5.77 0.53
C ASN A 26 13.43 -4.83 1.36
N SER A 27 13.97 -3.84 2.06
CA SER A 27 13.15 -2.80 2.70
C SER A 27 12.37 -1.98 1.65
N ILE A 28 11.27 -1.34 2.05
CA ILE A 28 10.58 -0.38 1.17
C ILE A 28 11.02 1.03 1.54
N GLY A 29 11.62 1.71 0.56
CA GLY A 29 12.03 3.10 0.64
C GLY A 29 10.93 4.03 0.14
N GLU A 30 10.96 5.28 0.62
CA GLU A 30 10.18 6.40 0.11
C GLU A 30 11.14 7.47 -0.42
N LEU A 31 10.88 7.98 -1.63
CA LEU A 31 11.34 9.30 -2.05
C LEU A 31 10.16 10.27 -2.06
N ALA A 32 10.43 11.54 -1.70
CA ALA A 32 9.51 12.63 -2.01
C ALA A 32 10.14 13.55 -3.06
N VAL A 33 9.37 13.83 -4.10
CA VAL A 33 9.80 14.63 -5.25
C VAL A 33 8.86 15.82 -5.40
N SER A 34 9.45 16.99 -5.56
CA SER A 34 8.70 18.21 -5.87
C SER A 34 8.73 18.42 -7.38
N GLY A 35 7.57 18.53 -8.03
CA GLY A 35 7.46 18.94 -9.44
C GLY A 35 8.21 18.06 -10.47
N PRO A 36 8.29 18.51 -11.75
CA PRO A 36 9.03 17.82 -12.80
C PRO A 36 10.55 18.02 -12.67
N PHE A 37 11.37 17.10 -13.17
CA PHE A 37 12.84 17.14 -13.04
C PHE A 37 13.53 18.45 -13.50
N THR A 38 12.90 19.24 -14.36
CA THR A 38 13.45 20.52 -14.84
C THR A 38 13.34 21.66 -13.82
N SER A 39 12.40 21.58 -12.89
CA SER A 39 12.16 22.60 -11.86
C SER A 39 12.06 22.02 -10.45
N GLY A 40 12.16 20.71 -10.36
CA GLY A 40 11.89 19.89 -9.20
C GLY A 40 13.14 19.20 -8.68
N HIS A 41 13.04 18.62 -7.50
CA HIS A 41 14.11 17.81 -6.92
C HIS A 41 13.56 16.76 -5.95
N VAL A 42 14.34 15.70 -5.75
CA VAL A 42 14.17 14.80 -4.61
C VAL A 42 14.58 15.58 -3.37
N TYR A 43 13.65 15.79 -2.43
CA TYR A 43 13.90 16.55 -1.20
C TYR A 43 13.83 15.68 0.06
N PHE A 44 13.44 14.42 -0.08
CA PHE A 44 13.34 13.48 1.01
C PHE A 44 13.62 12.06 0.53
N SER A 45 14.32 11.28 1.36
CA SER A 45 14.60 9.86 1.13
C SER A 45 14.73 9.17 2.47
N THR A 46 13.95 8.10 2.69
CA THR A 46 14.07 7.28 3.90
C THR A 46 13.60 5.85 3.67
N VAL A 47 13.97 4.94 4.57
CA VAL A 47 13.32 3.63 4.67
C VAL A 47 12.03 3.80 5.48
N ARG A 48 10.91 3.28 4.95
CA ARG A 48 9.62 3.29 5.64
C ARG A 48 9.25 1.94 6.22
N ILE A 49 9.49 0.87 5.47
CA ILE A 49 9.09 -0.47 5.87
C ILE A 49 10.36 -1.31 6.04
N PRO A 50 10.62 -1.86 7.24
CA PRO A 50 11.81 -2.64 7.52
C PRO A 50 11.90 -3.89 6.62
N ALA A 51 13.13 -4.25 6.22
CA ALA A 51 13.38 -5.42 5.36
C ALA A 51 12.81 -6.74 5.93
N ALA A 52 12.77 -6.88 7.26
CA ALA A 52 12.23 -8.08 7.92
C ALA A 52 10.74 -8.32 7.66
N GLU A 53 9.99 -7.29 7.26
CA GLU A 53 8.56 -7.38 7.02
C GLU A 53 8.20 -7.58 5.55
N VAL A 54 9.17 -7.47 4.62
CA VAL A 54 8.90 -7.36 3.20
C VAL A 54 9.43 -8.59 2.45
N LEU A 55 8.55 -9.24 1.66
CA LEU A 55 8.97 -10.33 0.78
C LEU A 55 9.92 -9.79 -0.32
N PRO A 56 11.06 -10.43 -0.61
CA PRO A 56 11.89 -10.06 -1.76
C PRO A 56 11.10 -10.14 -3.08
N GLY A 57 11.12 -9.07 -3.89
CA GLY A 57 10.36 -8.98 -5.14
C GLY A 57 8.84 -8.79 -4.94
N THR A 58 8.42 -8.27 -3.79
CA THR A 58 6.99 -8.07 -3.48
C THR A 58 6.37 -7.01 -4.39
N PRO A 59 5.14 -7.20 -4.91
CA PRO A 59 4.42 -6.11 -5.53
C PRO A 59 4.08 -5.03 -4.48
N ILE A 60 4.02 -3.76 -4.90
CA ILE A 60 3.73 -2.62 -4.02
C ILE A 60 2.54 -1.86 -4.61
N ALA A 61 1.55 -1.54 -3.79
CA ALA A 61 0.43 -0.69 -4.17
C ALA A 61 0.19 0.39 -3.12
N THR A 62 -0.48 1.47 -3.51
CA THR A 62 -0.83 2.56 -2.59
C THR A 62 -2.27 3.01 -2.78
N ALA A 63 -2.91 3.41 -1.68
CA ALA A 63 -4.18 4.12 -1.71
C ALA A 63 -4.11 5.35 -0.80
N VAL A 64 -4.81 6.43 -1.17
CA VAL A 64 -4.81 7.68 -0.42
C VAL A 64 -6.23 8.03 -0.02
N LEU A 65 -6.48 8.16 1.28
CA LEU A 65 -7.72 8.69 1.83
C LEU A 65 -7.55 10.18 2.14
N GLY A 66 -8.48 10.99 1.65
CA GLY A 66 -8.40 12.45 1.68
C GLY A 66 -7.40 13.03 0.68
N ASP A 67 -7.30 14.35 0.69
CA ASP A 67 -6.35 15.09 -0.16
C ASP A 67 -4.96 15.18 0.47
N ASN A 68 -3.94 15.39 -0.37
CA ASN A 68 -2.57 15.70 0.05
C ASN A 68 -1.97 14.73 1.07
N PHE A 69 -2.18 13.43 0.86
CA PHE A 69 -1.69 12.37 1.74
C PHE A 69 -2.16 12.50 3.19
N ALA A 70 -3.40 12.97 3.40
CA ALA A 70 -4.03 13.03 4.73
C ALA A 70 -3.95 11.66 5.44
N GLU A 71 -4.26 10.59 4.70
CA GLU A 71 -3.89 9.24 5.06
C GLU A 71 -3.42 8.46 3.82
N LEU A 72 -2.24 7.86 3.89
CA LEU A 72 -1.62 7.12 2.79
C LEU A 72 -1.32 5.70 3.24
N HIS A 73 -1.84 4.74 2.50
CA HIS A 73 -1.69 3.32 2.73
C HIS A 73 -0.69 2.75 1.71
N VAL A 74 0.28 1.98 2.19
CA VAL A 74 1.27 1.28 1.36
C VAL A 74 1.10 -0.22 1.60
N PHE A 75 0.64 -0.92 0.57
CA PHE A 75 0.37 -2.35 0.58
C PHE A 75 1.50 -3.13 -0.05
N PHE A 76 1.81 -4.29 0.53
CA PHE A 76 2.84 -5.21 0.07
C PHE A 76 2.57 -6.61 0.60
N VAL A 77 3.36 -7.58 0.16
CA VAL A 77 3.35 -8.96 0.67
C VAL A 77 4.54 -9.17 1.61
N SER A 78 4.28 -9.75 2.79
CA SER A 78 5.32 -10.12 3.77
C SER A 78 5.99 -11.47 3.45
N PRO A 79 7.12 -11.82 4.09
CA PRO A 79 7.78 -13.11 3.89
C PRO A 79 6.90 -14.33 4.16
N ALA A 80 5.87 -14.19 5.01
CA ALA A 80 4.87 -15.22 5.27
C ALA A 80 3.78 -15.29 4.18
N HIS A 81 3.94 -14.59 3.06
CA HIS A 81 2.95 -14.42 2.00
C HIS A 81 1.63 -13.80 2.47
N VAL A 82 1.66 -12.99 3.52
CA VAL A 82 0.48 -12.28 4.03
C VAL A 82 0.41 -10.88 3.42
N LEU A 83 -0.76 -10.50 2.91
CA LEU A 83 -1.07 -9.13 2.50
C LEU A 83 -0.93 -8.21 3.71
N SER A 84 -0.04 -7.24 3.61
CA SER A 84 0.40 -6.40 4.71
C SER A 84 0.36 -4.93 4.30
N GLU A 85 0.27 -4.04 5.28
CA GLU A 85 0.28 -2.61 5.05
C GLU A 85 1.05 -1.81 6.10
N TRP A 86 1.47 -0.62 5.68
CA TRP A 86 1.91 0.48 6.53
C TRP A 86 1.13 1.74 6.14
N ILE A 87 0.76 2.54 7.15
CA ILE A 87 -0.13 3.69 7.00
C ILE A 87 0.57 4.95 7.52
N TRP A 88 0.69 5.97 6.68
CA TRP A 88 1.00 7.34 7.10
C TRP A 88 -0.28 8.07 7.45
N SER A 89 -0.29 8.76 8.59
CA SER A 89 -1.37 9.68 8.99
C SER A 89 -0.82 11.09 9.17
N ALA A 90 -1.36 12.05 8.44
CA ALA A 90 -1.05 13.46 8.64
C ALA A 90 -1.57 13.98 9.99
N ALA A 91 -2.67 13.42 10.51
CA ALA A 91 -3.22 13.79 11.81
C ALA A 91 -2.30 13.36 12.98
N ALA A 92 -1.70 12.18 12.90
CA ALA A 92 -0.74 11.69 13.88
C ALA A 92 0.71 12.13 13.59
N VAL A 93 0.97 12.63 12.36
CA VAL A 93 2.31 12.91 11.82
C VAL A 93 3.25 11.70 11.98
N ALA A 94 2.71 10.50 11.76
CA ALA A 94 3.41 9.26 12.06
C ALA A 94 3.04 8.15 11.07
N TRP A 95 4.00 7.23 10.90
CA TRP A 95 3.76 5.93 10.28
C TRP A 95 3.34 4.94 11.36
N ARG A 96 2.37 4.09 11.02
CA ARG A 96 1.99 2.91 11.80
C ARG A 96 1.94 1.71 10.88
N GLY A 97 2.27 0.53 11.38
CA GLY A 97 2.32 -0.67 10.55
C GLY A 97 2.90 -1.86 11.30
N GLY A 98 3.16 -2.91 10.53
CA GLY A 98 3.76 -4.14 11.01
C GLY A 98 2.80 -5.09 11.73
N PRO A 99 3.32 -6.22 12.24
CA PRO A 99 2.50 -7.34 12.71
C PRO A 99 1.61 -7.03 13.91
N THR A 100 1.91 -5.97 14.66
CA THR A 100 1.16 -5.55 15.85
C THR A 100 0.15 -4.43 15.57
N CYS A 101 0.06 -3.95 14.33
CA CYS A 101 -0.89 -2.91 13.95
C CYS A 101 -2.30 -3.49 13.86
N SER A 102 -3.11 -3.26 14.89
CA SER A 102 -4.44 -3.88 15.04
C SER A 102 -5.49 -3.39 14.05
N ASP A 103 -5.33 -2.20 13.49
CA ASP A 103 -6.18 -1.63 12.45
C ASP A 103 -5.65 -1.88 11.04
N CYS A 104 -4.44 -2.47 10.91
CA CYS A 104 -3.85 -2.77 9.63
C CYS A 104 -4.39 -4.06 9.00
N ILE A 105 -4.45 -4.13 7.68
CA ILE A 105 -4.82 -5.32 6.91
C ILE A 105 -3.96 -6.54 7.27
N THR A 106 -2.71 -6.29 7.68
CA THR A 106 -1.72 -7.29 8.10
C THR A 106 -2.28 -8.29 9.11
N VAL A 107 -3.05 -7.84 10.10
CA VAL A 107 -3.57 -8.73 11.17
C VAL A 107 -4.70 -9.63 10.72
N ASN A 108 -5.28 -9.40 9.53
CA ASN A 108 -6.36 -10.22 8.98
C ASN A 108 -5.82 -11.50 8.31
N GLY A 109 -4.50 -11.59 8.08
CA GLY A 109 -3.87 -12.83 7.64
C GLY A 109 -4.28 -13.28 6.23
N PHE A 110 -4.69 -12.36 5.35
CA PHE A 110 -5.02 -12.71 3.97
C PHE A 110 -3.79 -13.23 3.23
N VAL A 111 -3.79 -14.52 2.88
CA VAL A 111 -2.64 -15.17 2.25
C VAL A 111 -2.68 -14.98 0.73
N VAL A 112 -1.63 -14.37 0.20
CA VAL A 112 -1.39 -14.12 -1.22
C VAL A 112 -0.76 -15.36 -1.86
N GLN A 113 -1.13 -15.68 -3.09
CA GLN A 113 -0.52 -16.76 -3.88
C GLN A 113 0.98 -16.48 -4.07
N PRO A 114 1.88 -17.38 -3.65
CA PRO A 114 3.31 -17.22 -3.88
C PRO A 114 3.65 -17.01 -5.37
N GLY A 115 4.53 -16.05 -5.64
CA GLY A 115 4.93 -15.68 -7.00
C GLY A 115 3.96 -14.74 -7.73
N SER A 116 2.78 -14.45 -7.19
CA SER A 116 1.90 -13.43 -7.76
C SER A 116 2.55 -12.05 -7.70
N GLN A 117 2.44 -11.29 -8.79
CA GLN A 117 2.81 -9.88 -8.88
C GLN A 117 1.58 -8.96 -8.99
N VAL A 118 0.37 -9.54 -8.87
CA VAL A 118 -0.88 -8.80 -8.94
C VAL A 118 -1.18 -8.23 -7.56
N LEU A 119 -1.06 -6.91 -7.44
CA LEU A 119 -1.52 -6.14 -6.30
C LEU A 119 -2.01 -4.78 -6.79
N TYR A 120 -3.20 -4.40 -6.36
CA TYR A 120 -3.78 -3.09 -6.64
C TYR A 120 -4.48 -2.60 -5.39
N ALA A 121 -4.48 -1.28 -5.19
CA ALA A 121 -5.22 -0.65 -4.12
C ALA A 121 -5.93 0.62 -4.63
N THR A 122 -7.14 0.87 -4.14
CA THR A 122 -7.84 2.13 -4.34
C THR A 122 -8.53 2.62 -3.08
N ALA A 123 -8.78 3.92 -3.08
CA ALA A 123 -9.58 4.61 -2.09
C ALA A 123 -10.75 5.32 -2.77
N ASN A 124 -11.92 5.28 -2.14
CA ASN A 124 -13.02 6.17 -2.49
C ASN A 124 -12.97 7.41 -1.59
N ASN A 125 -12.79 8.58 -2.22
CA ASN A 125 -12.73 9.89 -1.57
C ASN A 125 -13.99 10.73 -1.82
N ALA A 126 -15.08 10.13 -2.33
CA ALA A 126 -16.32 10.86 -2.57
C ALA A 126 -16.90 11.40 -1.25
N PRO A 127 -17.26 12.70 -1.15
CA PRO A 127 -17.77 13.31 0.09
C PRO A 127 -19.03 12.65 0.66
N SER A 128 -19.80 11.96 -0.18
CA SER A 128 -21.07 11.33 0.15
C SER A 128 -20.99 9.81 0.33
N SER A 129 -19.79 9.21 0.28
CA SER A 129 -19.58 7.78 0.48
C SER A 129 -18.76 7.55 1.74
N PRO A 130 -18.99 6.45 2.49
CA PRO A 130 -18.01 6.04 3.48
C PRO A 130 -16.64 5.89 2.81
N ALA A 131 -15.59 6.32 3.51
CA ALA A 131 -14.21 6.06 3.13
C ALA A 131 -14.06 4.54 2.94
N LEU A 132 -13.80 4.15 1.70
CA LEU A 132 -13.69 2.76 1.29
C LEU A 132 -12.30 2.55 0.74
N LEU A 133 -11.54 1.63 1.32
CA LEU A 133 -10.34 1.09 0.68
C LEU A 133 -10.70 -0.23 0.03
N ARG A 134 -10.05 -0.52 -1.10
CA ARG A 134 -10.10 -1.82 -1.77
C ARG A 134 -8.70 -2.25 -2.10
N VAL A 135 -8.38 -3.50 -1.85
CA VAL A 135 -7.11 -4.11 -2.22
C VAL A 135 -7.41 -5.41 -2.95
N ALA A 136 -6.88 -5.53 -4.16
CA ALA A 136 -7.07 -6.70 -4.99
C ALA A 136 -5.74 -7.45 -5.15
N PHE A 137 -5.79 -8.76 -4.99
CA PHE A 137 -4.64 -9.66 -5.03
C PHE A 137 -5.07 -11.05 -5.50
N VAL A 138 -4.11 -11.94 -5.79
CA VAL A 138 -4.43 -13.34 -6.06
C VAL A 138 -4.30 -14.12 -4.75
N SER A 139 -5.40 -14.68 -4.25
CA SER A 139 -5.40 -15.43 -2.98
C SER A 139 -4.83 -16.83 -3.15
N SER A 140 -4.11 -17.33 -2.14
CA SER A 140 -3.71 -18.74 -2.09
C SER A 140 -4.90 -19.71 -2.02
N GLY A 141 -6.04 -19.28 -1.49
CA GLY A 141 -7.26 -20.09 -1.42
C GLY A 141 -8.05 -20.16 -2.74
N ALA A 142 -7.77 -19.24 -3.67
CA ALA A 142 -8.41 -19.17 -4.98
C ALA A 142 -7.34 -18.77 -6.03
N PRO A 143 -6.40 -19.67 -6.33
CA PRO A 143 -5.30 -19.35 -7.23
C PRO A 143 -5.83 -19.07 -8.64
N ASN A 144 -5.16 -18.18 -9.36
CA ASN A 144 -5.52 -17.72 -10.71
C ASN A 144 -6.83 -16.91 -10.81
N THR A 145 -7.44 -16.51 -9.71
CA THR A 145 -8.54 -15.53 -9.70
C THR A 145 -8.16 -14.30 -8.89
N LEU A 146 -8.76 -13.16 -9.24
CA LEU A 146 -8.63 -11.95 -8.44
C LEU A 146 -9.54 -12.06 -7.22
N SER A 147 -8.97 -11.90 -6.04
CA SER A 147 -9.67 -11.69 -4.77
C SER A 147 -9.60 -10.21 -4.42
N GLU A 148 -10.67 -9.65 -3.88
CA GLU A 148 -10.72 -8.28 -3.38
C GLU A 148 -11.05 -8.31 -1.88
N VAL A 149 -10.37 -7.47 -1.13
CA VAL A 149 -10.71 -7.16 0.26
C VAL A 149 -10.98 -5.67 0.37
N ASP A 150 -11.98 -5.30 1.15
CA ASP A 150 -12.39 -3.93 1.33
C ASP A 150 -12.44 -3.53 2.80
N PHE A 151 -12.22 -2.24 3.04
CA PHE A 151 -12.29 -1.64 4.36
C PHE A 151 -13.36 -0.56 4.36
N THR A 152 -14.28 -0.64 5.32
CA THR A 152 -15.07 0.51 5.75
C THR A 152 -14.95 0.68 7.25
N THR A 153 -15.28 1.87 7.75
CA THR A 153 -15.37 2.13 9.19
C THR A 153 -16.44 1.30 9.90
N ALA A 154 -17.39 0.70 9.16
CA ALA A 154 -18.47 -0.09 9.72
C ALA A 154 -18.06 -1.54 10.01
N HIS A 155 -17.21 -2.15 9.17
CA HIS A 155 -16.88 -3.57 9.27
C HIS A 155 -15.38 -3.89 9.28
N GLY A 156 -14.51 -2.88 9.17
CA GLY A 156 -13.07 -3.10 9.05
C GLY A 156 -12.71 -3.82 7.75
N TRP A 157 -11.55 -4.47 7.72
CA TRP A 157 -11.10 -5.25 6.56
C TRP A 157 -11.87 -6.57 6.42
N GLN A 158 -12.49 -6.81 5.27
CA GLN A 158 -13.19 -8.06 4.96
C GLN A 158 -12.97 -8.49 3.50
N LEU A 159 -13.22 -9.76 3.19
CA LEU A 159 -13.27 -10.23 1.80
C LEU A 159 -14.51 -9.69 1.11
N ALA A 160 -14.32 -8.96 0.01
CA ALA A 160 -15.41 -8.48 -0.81
C ALA A 160 -15.97 -9.61 -1.68
N GLN A 161 -17.30 -9.78 -1.69
CA GLN A 161 -17.94 -10.62 -2.69
C GLN A 161 -17.94 -9.88 -4.03
N LEU A 162 -17.07 -10.29 -4.96
CA LEU A 162 -17.17 -9.88 -6.36
C LEU A 162 -18.41 -10.54 -6.97
N GLY A 163 -19.57 -9.90 -6.81
CA GLY A 163 -20.80 -10.31 -7.46
C GLY A 163 -20.74 -10.03 -8.96
N ALA A 164 -21.12 -11.01 -9.78
CA ALA A 164 -21.45 -10.78 -11.17
C ALA A 164 -22.76 -9.97 -11.20
N THR A 165 -22.66 -8.68 -11.55
CA THR A 165 -23.82 -7.86 -11.92
C THR A 165 -24.16 -8.05 -13.39
#